data_AF-D7TE75-F1
#
_entry.id   AF-D7TE75-F1
#
_cell.length_a   1.000
_cell.length_b   1.000
_cell.length_c   1.000
_cell.angle_alpha   90.00
_cell.angle_beta   90.00
_cell.angle_gamma   90.00
#
_symmetry.space_group_name_H-M   'P 1'
#
loop_
_entity.id
_entity.type
_entity.pdbx_description
1 polymer ?
#
loop_
_entity_poly.entity_id
_entity_poly.type
_entity_poly.pdbx_seq_one_letter_code
_entity_poly.pdbx_strand_id
1 'polypeptide(L)'
;MAEPKTKYDRQLRIWGEQGQEALEKASICLLNCGPTGSETLKNLVLGGIGSITVIDGSKVELGDLGNNFMVDESSIGQSKAKCVCASLQELNDAVKAKFIEEYPEALIETNPSFFSQFTLVIATQLVEDSMIKLDRICREANVMLIFARSYGLTGFVRISLKEHAVIESKPDHFLDDLRLNNPWPELRGFAETIDLNVSDPVVHKHTPYVVILVKMAEQWTKSHDGKLPSTREEKKEFKDLLKSKMIAMDEDNYKEAIEASFKVFAPRGISSNLQQIIDDSRADVDSSSSNFWVMVASLKEFIANEGGGEAPLEGSIPDMTSSTEHYVNLQKIYQAKAEADFLVIEQRVRNILKKIGRDPDSISKANIKSFSKNARKLTVCRYRLLEEEFNSPIQPELQKYLTDEDYSVAVGFYILLRAVDRFAANYNSFPGQFDGGMDEDISRLKTTAVSLLSDLGCNGSTLTEDLINEMCRFGAAELHAVAAFIGGIASQEVIKLITKQFVPMSGTFIFNGIDHKSQLLSL
;
A
#
# COMPACT_ATOMS: atom_id res chain seq x y z
N MET A 1 6.04 31.05 8.39
CA MET A 1 5.13 30.00 7.90
C MET A 1 5.46 29.48 6.48
N ALA A 2 6.44 30.03 5.74
CA ALA A 2 6.77 29.57 4.38
C ALA A 2 7.78 28.39 4.32
N GLU A 3 8.63 28.21 5.33
CA GLU A 3 9.72 27.20 5.33
C GLU A 3 9.28 25.73 5.24
N PRO A 4 8.19 25.27 5.92
CA PRO A 4 7.78 23.86 5.86
C PRO A 4 7.31 23.43 4.46
N LYS A 5 6.60 24.33 3.75
CA LYS A 5 6.08 24.03 2.41
C LYS A 5 7.19 23.91 1.37
N THR A 6 8.27 24.67 1.49
CA THR A 6 9.46 24.51 0.63
C THR A 6 10.26 23.24 0.94
N LYS A 7 10.39 22.85 2.23
CA LYS A 7 11.14 21.64 2.64
C LYS A 7 10.50 20.36 2.08
N TYR A 8 9.17 20.27 2.13
CA TYR A 8 8.42 19.07 1.74
C TYR A 8 7.79 19.11 0.33
N ASP A 9 8.13 20.09 -0.53
CA ASP A 9 7.49 20.25 -1.85
C ASP A 9 7.49 18.95 -2.69
N ARG A 10 8.63 18.24 -2.74
CA ARG A 10 8.76 17.00 -3.53
C ARG A 10 7.81 15.90 -3.06
N GLN A 11 7.68 15.72 -1.75
CA GLN A 11 6.84 14.66 -1.18
C GLN A 11 5.35 15.07 -1.12
N LEU A 12 5.06 16.37 -0.99
CA LEU A 12 3.70 16.91 -1.14
C LEU A 12 3.13 16.65 -2.53
N ARG A 13 3.95 16.59 -3.58
CA ARG A 13 3.50 16.17 -4.92
C ARG A 13 3.08 14.69 -4.99
N ILE A 14 3.54 13.87 -4.06
CA ILE A 14 3.25 12.44 -4.00
C ILE A 14 2.01 12.20 -3.16
N TRP A 15 1.97 12.65 -1.90
CA TRP A 15 0.88 12.37 -0.96
C TRP A 15 0.00 13.56 -0.55
N GLY A 16 0.28 14.75 -1.08
CA GLY A 16 -0.51 15.95 -0.82
C GLY A 16 -0.40 16.46 0.62
N GLU A 17 -1.08 17.57 0.88
CA GLU A 17 -1.13 18.18 2.22
C GLU A 17 -1.80 17.25 3.25
N GLN A 18 -2.84 16.51 2.83
CA GLN A 18 -3.53 15.55 3.71
C GLN A 18 -2.62 14.40 4.16
N GLY A 19 -1.80 13.86 3.25
CA GLY A 19 -0.82 12.84 3.61
C GLY A 19 0.23 13.39 4.57
N GLN A 20 0.71 14.61 4.33
CA GLN A 20 1.68 15.26 5.22
C GLN A 20 1.11 15.51 6.61
N GLU A 21 -0.13 16.00 6.71
CA GLU A 21 -0.81 16.21 7.99
C GLU A 21 -0.97 14.90 8.78
N ALA A 22 -1.22 13.78 8.11
CA ALA A 22 -1.28 12.47 8.75
C ALA A 22 0.09 12.05 9.31
N LEU A 23 1.18 12.29 8.58
CA LEU A 23 2.55 12.03 9.04
C LEU A 23 2.93 12.89 10.25
N GLU A 24 2.65 14.20 10.19
CA GLU A 24 2.97 15.14 11.26
C GLU A 24 2.20 14.88 12.57
N LYS A 25 1.07 14.17 12.49
CA LYS A 25 0.27 13.74 13.66
C LYS A 25 0.64 12.37 14.21
N ALA A 26 1.36 11.56 13.44
CA ALA A 26 1.66 10.19 13.82
C ALA A 26 2.77 10.11 14.89
N SER A 27 2.61 9.15 15.80
CA SER A 27 3.58 8.81 16.83
C SER A 27 4.11 7.40 16.61
N ILE A 28 5.43 7.26 16.43
CA ILE A 28 6.09 6.01 16.07
C ILE A 28 6.92 5.49 17.24
N CYS A 29 6.79 4.21 17.54
CA CYS A 29 7.69 3.49 18.45
C CYS A 29 8.64 2.62 17.63
N LEU A 30 9.95 2.72 17.86
CA LEU A 30 10.94 1.80 17.31
C LEU A 30 11.46 0.89 18.44
N LEU A 31 11.43 -0.42 18.21
CA LEU A 31 12.08 -1.42 19.06
C LEU A 31 13.38 -1.89 18.40
N ASN A 32 14.47 -1.77 19.16
CA ASN A 32 15.86 -1.93 18.74
C ASN A 32 16.28 -0.90 17.68
N CYS A 33 17.36 -0.16 17.94
CA CYS A 33 17.88 0.90 17.07
C CYS A 33 19.23 0.54 16.44
N GLY A 34 19.39 -0.73 16.08
CA GLY A 34 20.44 -1.17 15.16
C GLY A 34 20.31 -0.51 13.77
N PRO A 35 21.21 -0.85 12.83
CA PRO A 35 21.22 -0.33 11.46
C PRO A 35 19.84 -0.29 10.78
N THR A 36 19.06 -1.38 10.83
CA THR A 36 17.75 -1.48 10.15
C THR A 36 16.74 -0.50 10.75
N GLY A 37 16.67 -0.45 12.09
CA GLY A 37 15.78 0.46 12.80
C GLY A 37 16.15 1.93 12.58
N SER A 38 17.45 2.23 12.65
CA SER A 38 18.00 3.56 12.42
C SER A 38 17.72 4.05 10.99
N GLU A 39 17.99 3.23 9.97
CA GLU A 39 17.70 3.54 8.57
C GLU A 39 16.20 3.73 8.31
N THR A 40 15.34 2.92 8.94
CA THR A 40 13.88 3.08 8.87
C THR A 40 13.45 4.44 9.44
N LEU A 41 13.93 4.80 10.64
CA LEU A 41 13.56 6.07 11.27
C LEU A 41 14.14 7.28 10.55
N LYS A 42 15.36 7.20 10.00
CA LYS A 42 15.93 8.27 9.18
C LYS A 42 14.94 8.73 8.11
N ASN A 43 14.40 7.76 7.36
CA ASN A 43 13.48 8.05 6.26
C ASN A 43 12.17 8.69 6.76
N LEU A 44 11.63 8.23 7.90
CA LEU A 44 10.42 8.78 8.50
C LEU A 44 10.63 10.19 9.09
N VAL A 45 11.77 10.41 9.74
CA VAL A 45 12.15 11.69 10.32
C VAL A 45 12.37 12.74 9.23
N LEU A 46 13.08 12.38 8.16
CA LEU A 46 13.22 13.24 6.97
C LEU A 46 11.86 13.51 6.30
N GLY A 47 10.95 12.53 6.32
CA GLY A 47 9.56 12.67 5.85
C GLY A 47 8.67 13.56 6.74
N GLY A 48 9.14 14.00 7.92
CA GLY A 48 8.39 14.89 8.80
C GLY A 48 7.35 14.18 9.67
N ILE A 49 7.67 12.98 10.15
CA ILE A 49 6.83 12.28 11.14
C ILE A 49 6.68 13.11 12.42
N GLY A 50 5.52 13.06 13.08
CA GLY A 50 5.23 13.90 14.25
C GLY A 50 6.15 13.65 15.45
N SER A 51 6.26 12.40 15.87
CA SER A 51 7.14 12.02 16.98
C SER A 51 7.63 10.58 16.89
N ILE A 52 8.82 10.35 17.44
CA ILE A 52 9.44 9.03 17.57
C ILE A 52 9.75 8.72 19.04
N THR A 53 9.62 7.46 19.43
CA THR A 53 10.13 6.92 20.70
C THR A 53 10.98 5.69 20.40
N VAL A 54 12.26 5.74 20.73
CA VAL A 54 13.22 4.65 20.49
C VAL A 54 13.43 3.85 21.77
N ILE A 55 13.29 2.53 21.68
CA ILE A 55 13.43 1.62 22.82
C ILE A 55 14.55 0.64 22.52
N ASP A 56 15.63 0.79 23.27
CA ASP A 56 16.81 -0.05 23.16
C ASP A 56 17.58 -0.01 24.48
N GLY A 57 17.78 -1.17 25.09
CA GLY A 57 18.53 -1.34 26.33
C GLY A 57 20.04 -1.47 26.11
N SER A 58 20.49 -1.59 24.87
CA SER A 58 21.89 -1.80 24.53
C SER A 58 22.71 -0.52 24.57
N LYS A 59 24.02 -0.70 24.70
CA LYS A 59 25.02 0.37 24.57
C LYS A 59 25.65 0.31 23.20
N VAL A 60 26.22 1.42 22.76
CA VAL A 60 27.02 1.47 21.53
C VAL A 60 28.30 0.68 21.74
N GLU A 61 28.53 -0.29 20.86
CA GLU A 61 29.72 -1.12 20.79
C GLU A 61 30.60 -0.72 19.60
N LEU A 62 31.84 -1.21 19.55
CA LEU A 62 32.77 -0.89 18.46
C LEU A 62 32.21 -1.31 17.09
N GLY A 63 31.51 -2.44 17.03
CA GLY A 63 30.89 -2.93 15.80
C GLY A 63 29.81 -1.99 15.24
N ASP A 64 29.10 -1.26 16.11
CA ASP A 64 28.05 -0.34 15.69
C ASP A 64 28.61 0.82 14.84
N LEU A 65 29.86 1.22 15.06
CA LEU A 65 30.51 2.28 14.27
C LEU A 65 30.67 1.89 12.80
N GLY A 66 30.75 0.59 12.52
CA GLY A 66 30.94 0.06 11.18
C GLY A 66 29.65 -0.07 10.38
N ASN A 67 28.49 -0.11 11.05
CA ASN A 67 27.21 -0.39 10.38
C ASN A 67 26.06 0.55 10.75
N ASN A 68 26.23 1.50 11.67
CA ASN A 68 25.22 2.49 12.02
C ASN A 68 25.77 3.92 11.89
N PHE A 69 25.30 4.65 10.87
CA PHE A 69 25.73 6.02 10.58
C PHE A 69 25.31 7.06 11.63
N MET A 70 24.44 6.69 12.59
CA MET A 70 23.94 7.59 13.64
C MET A 70 24.80 7.62 14.91
N VAL A 71 25.89 6.85 14.95
CA VAL A 71 26.80 6.78 16.10
C VAL A 71 28.24 6.97 15.65
N ASP A 72 29.08 7.48 16.55
CA ASP A 72 30.49 7.75 16.33
C ASP A 72 31.36 7.23 17.49
N GLU A 73 32.68 7.40 17.40
CA GLU A 73 33.61 6.96 18.45
C GLU A 73 33.28 7.54 19.84
N SER A 74 32.71 8.75 19.89
CA SER A 74 32.32 9.39 21.15
C SER A 74 31.11 8.72 21.81
N SER A 75 30.32 8.00 21.00
CA SER A 75 29.10 7.32 21.41
C SER A 75 29.37 5.98 22.12
N ILE A 76 30.56 5.39 21.96
CA ILE A 76 30.90 4.07 22.54
C ILE A 76 30.61 4.01 24.05
N GLY A 77 29.91 2.97 24.48
CA GLY A 77 29.53 2.75 25.88
C GLY A 77 28.36 3.60 26.37
N GLN A 78 27.86 4.55 25.57
CA GLN A 78 26.63 5.28 25.85
C GLN A 78 25.40 4.48 25.39
N SER A 79 24.22 4.89 25.85
CA SER A 79 22.94 4.33 25.41
C SER A 79 22.75 4.51 23.91
N LYS A 80 22.49 3.40 23.21
CA LYS A 80 22.27 3.42 21.76
C LYS A 80 21.02 4.22 21.40
N ALA A 81 19.91 4.01 22.14
CA ALA A 81 18.66 4.73 21.95
C ALA A 81 18.84 6.25 22.09
N LYS A 82 19.64 6.68 23.08
CA LYS A 82 19.94 8.09 23.32
C LYS A 82 20.74 8.70 22.16
N CYS A 83 21.82 8.05 21.74
CA CYS A 83 22.68 8.56 20.66
C CYS A 83 21.92 8.64 19.33
N VAL A 84 21.18 7.58 18.98
CA VAL A 84 20.36 7.53 17.77
C VAL A 84 19.28 8.63 17.78
N CYS A 85 18.59 8.84 18.91
CA CYS A 85 17.61 9.93 19.02
C CYS A 85 18.23 11.31 18.84
N ALA A 86 19.42 11.56 19.39
CA ALA A 86 20.11 12.83 19.22
C ALA A 86 20.44 13.07 17.74
N SER A 87 21.03 12.08 17.06
CA SER A 87 21.34 12.17 15.63
C SER A 87 20.08 12.38 14.76
N LEU A 88 19.00 11.64 15.02
CA LEU A 88 17.73 11.81 14.31
C LEU A 88 17.13 13.22 14.53
N GLN A 89 17.25 13.77 15.74
CA GLN A 89 16.74 15.10 16.06
C GLN A 89 17.46 16.19 15.23
N GLU A 90 18.74 16.00 14.89
CA GLU A 90 19.50 16.90 14.01
C GLU A 90 19.02 16.86 12.55
N LEU A 91 18.55 15.70 12.07
CA LEU A 91 18.01 15.56 10.70
C LEU A 91 16.73 16.37 10.50
N ASN A 92 15.90 16.49 11.53
CA ASN A 92 14.68 17.27 11.48
C ASN A 92 14.22 17.73 12.88
N ASP A 93 14.47 19.00 13.18
CA ASP A 93 14.12 19.68 14.42
C ASP A 93 12.61 19.75 14.71
N ALA A 94 11.77 19.62 13.68
CA ALA A 94 10.31 19.57 13.83
C ALA A 94 9.81 18.25 14.45
N VAL A 95 10.57 17.16 14.36
CA VAL A 95 10.19 15.84 14.88
C VAL A 95 10.53 15.76 16.35
N LYS A 96 9.61 15.28 17.19
CA LYS A 96 9.89 15.09 18.63
C LYS A 96 10.50 13.71 18.87
N ALA A 97 11.78 13.65 19.24
CA ALA A 97 12.44 12.40 19.60
C ALA A 97 12.45 12.15 21.11
N LYS A 98 12.16 10.90 21.51
CA LYS A 98 12.29 10.40 22.88
C LYS A 98 12.94 9.02 22.87
N PHE A 99 13.56 8.62 23.97
CA PHE A 99 14.14 7.29 24.12
C PHE A 99 13.80 6.66 25.47
N ILE A 100 13.87 5.32 25.51
CA ILE A 100 13.75 4.49 26.71
C ILE A 100 14.89 3.47 26.69
N GLU A 101 15.66 3.41 27.78
CA GLU A 101 16.81 2.50 27.95
C GLU A 101 16.36 1.17 28.56
N GLU A 102 15.53 0.43 27.83
CA GLU A 102 15.00 -0.87 28.24
C GLU A 102 15.02 -1.84 27.05
N TYR A 103 15.24 -3.13 27.31
CA TYR A 103 15.17 -4.15 26.27
C TYR A 103 13.71 -4.37 25.84
N PRO A 104 13.39 -4.36 24.53
CA PRO A 104 12.02 -4.52 24.05
C PRO A 104 11.29 -5.75 24.59
N GLU A 105 11.98 -6.88 24.73
CA GLU A 105 11.42 -8.13 25.27
C GLU A 105 10.89 -7.93 26.69
N ALA A 106 11.64 -7.24 27.55
CA ALA A 106 11.22 -6.96 28.91
C ALA A 106 9.96 -6.07 28.95
N LEU A 107 9.91 -5.06 28.07
CA LEU A 107 8.76 -4.16 27.99
C LEU A 107 7.50 -4.86 27.46
N ILE A 108 7.66 -5.75 26.47
CA ILE A 108 6.59 -6.59 25.92
C ILE A 108 5.96 -7.46 27.01
N GLU A 109 6.77 -8.06 27.90
CA GLU A 109 6.26 -8.88 29.00
C GLU A 109 5.63 -8.04 30.13
N THR A 110 6.29 -6.95 30.52
CA THR A 110 5.98 -6.28 31.80
C THR A 110 4.99 -5.14 31.67
N ASN A 111 4.91 -4.49 30.50
CA ASN A 111 4.02 -3.35 30.28
C ASN A 111 3.42 -3.32 28.86
N PRO A 112 2.57 -4.29 28.50
CA PRO A 112 1.92 -4.35 27.18
C PRO A 112 1.06 -3.12 26.87
N SER A 113 0.47 -2.48 27.90
CA SER A 113 -0.36 -1.29 27.73
C SER A 113 0.41 -0.08 27.17
N PHE A 114 1.73 -0.06 27.34
CA PHE A 114 2.61 0.99 26.84
C PHE A 114 2.45 1.24 25.34
N PHE A 115 2.23 0.18 24.55
CA PHE A 115 2.17 0.28 23.09
C PHE A 115 0.92 1.00 22.58
N SER A 116 -0.16 1.05 23.38
CA SER A 116 -1.45 1.65 22.99
C SER A 116 -1.40 3.15 22.68
N GLN A 117 -0.33 3.84 23.09
CA GLN A 117 -0.16 5.28 22.86
C GLN A 117 0.36 5.63 21.46
N PHE A 118 0.85 4.64 20.69
CA PHE A 118 1.48 4.89 19.40
C PHE A 118 0.49 4.72 18.25
N THR A 119 0.74 5.44 17.16
CA THR A 119 0.06 5.22 15.88
C THR A 119 0.55 3.92 15.26
N LEU A 120 1.86 3.68 15.31
CA LEU A 120 2.51 2.52 14.73
C LEU A 120 3.76 2.13 15.51
N VAL A 121 3.99 0.83 15.66
CA VAL A 121 5.21 0.23 16.22
C VAL A 121 6.01 -0.41 15.08
N ILE A 122 7.31 -0.15 15.06
CA ILE A 122 8.31 -0.77 14.19
C ILE A 122 9.18 -1.63 15.09
N ALA A 123 9.20 -2.94 14.87
CA ALA A 123 10.01 -3.87 15.63
C ALA A 123 11.14 -4.42 14.76
N THR A 124 12.39 -4.18 15.15
CA THR A 124 13.55 -4.67 14.42
C THR A 124 14.35 -5.69 15.21
N GLN A 125 14.95 -6.66 14.51
CA GLN A 125 15.78 -7.72 15.10
C GLN A 125 15.14 -8.46 16.30
N LEU A 126 13.80 -8.49 16.38
CA LEU A 126 13.06 -9.09 17.49
C LEU A 126 12.85 -10.58 17.25
N VAL A 127 13.10 -11.44 18.24
CA VAL A 127 12.93 -12.91 18.14
C VAL A 127 11.47 -13.37 18.06
N GLU A 128 11.20 -14.54 17.48
CA GLU A 128 9.85 -15.05 17.20
C GLU A 128 8.85 -14.95 18.37
N ASP A 129 9.23 -15.41 19.57
CA ASP A 129 8.33 -15.43 20.73
C ASP A 129 7.84 -14.01 21.08
N SER A 130 8.75 -13.05 21.06
CA SER A 130 8.43 -11.64 21.30
C SER A 130 7.62 -11.03 20.15
N MET A 131 7.88 -11.44 18.90
CA MET A 131 7.07 -11.02 17.75
C MET A 131 5.60 -11.47 17.90
N ILE A 132 5.37 -12.73 18.28
CA ILE A 132 4.00 -13.26 18.48
C ILE A 132 3.27 -12.49 19.58
N LYS A 133 3.94 -12.23 20.71
CA LYS A 133 3.34 -11.48 21.81
C LYS A 133 3.03 -10.04 21.42
N LEU A 134 3.96 -9.36 20.77
CA LEU A 134 3.78 -7.98 20.31
C LEU A 134 2.67 -7.87 19.26
N ASP A 135 2.54 -8.85 18.36
CA ASP A 135 1.44 -8.90 17.38
C ASP A 135 0.07 -8.89 18.07
N ARG A 136 -0.12 -9.74 19.09
CA ARG A 136 -1.37 -9.78 19.86
C ARG A 136 -1.64 -8.46 20.57
N ILE A 137 -0.64 -7.91 21.27
CA ILE A 137 -0.74 -6.65 22.02
C ILE A 137 -1.17 -5.50 21.08
N CYS A 138 -0.47 -5.33 19.95
CA CYS A 138 -0.78 -4.27 18.99
C CYS A 138 -2.17 -4.45 18.35
N ARG A 139 -2.55 -5.70 18.01
CA ARG A 139 -3.88 -5.99 17.44
C ARG A 139 -5.02 -5.71 18.41
N GLU A 140 -4.84 -6.00 19.70
CA GLU A 140 -5.83 -5.69 20.75
C GLU A 140 -5.96 -4.18 20.96
N ALA A 141 -4.84 -3.46 20.94
CA ALA A 141 -4.80 -2.01 21.08
C ALA A 141 -5.17 -1.23 19.80
N ASN A 142 -5.38 -1.92 18.66
CA ASN A 142 -5.54 -1.32 17.32
C ASN A 142 -4.36 -0.42 16.90
N VAL A 143 -3.15 -0.81 17.30
CA VAL A 143 -1.90 -0.18 16.92
C VAL A 143 -1.34 -0.90 15.70
N MET A 144 -0.88 -0.15 14.70
CA MET A 144 -0.29 -0.73 13.50
C MET A 144 1.10 -1.28 13.85
N LEU A 145 1.50 -2.41 13.27
CA LEU A 145 2.78 -3.04 13.56
C LEU A 145 3.51 -3.42 12.27
N ILE A 146 4.81 -3.14 12.21
CA ILE A 146 5.71 -3.66 11.19
C ILE A 146 6.88 -4.35 11.87
N PHE A 147 7.18 -5.56 11.43
CA PHE A 147 8.44 -6.24 11.72
C PHE A 147 9.41 -6.05 10.56
N ALA A 148 10.66 -5.76 10.87
CA ALA A 148 11.73 -5.70 9.89
C ALA A 148 12.99 -6.39 10.45
N ARG A 149 13.64 -7.21 9.65
CA ARG A 149 14.88 -7.87 10.07
C ARG A 149 15.89 -7.90 8.93
N SER A 150 17.15 -7.72 9.26
CA SER A 150 18.29 -7.96 8.36
C SER A 150 19.19 -9.04 8.96
N TYR A 151 19.66 -9.96 8.12
CA TYR A 151 20.53 -11.08 8.51
C TYR A 151 21.46 -11.42 7.33
N GLY A 152 22.73 -11.04 7.44
CA GLY A 152 23.71 -11.12 6.36
C GLY A 152 23.25 -10.40 5.10
N LEU A 153 23.13 -11.13 4.00
CA LEU A 153 22.63 -10.62 2.72
C LEU A 153 21.13 -10.85 2.50
N THR A 154 20.36 -11.25 3.52
CA THR A 154 18.90 -11.35 3.42
C THR A 154 18.21 -10.49 4.48
N GLY A 155 16.92 -10.27 4.30
CA GLY A 155 16.09 -9.59 5.28
C GLY A 155 14.61 -9.71 4.94
N PHE A 156 13.76 -9.35 5.89
CA PHE A 156 12.32 -9.36 5.69
C PHE A 156 11.65 -8.09 6.21
N VAL A 157 10.47 -7.81 5.65
CA VAL A 157 9.51 -6.87 6.21
C VAL A 157 8.13 -7.54 6.25
N ARG A 158 7.46 -7.49 7.40
CA ARG A 158 6.12 -8.06 7.62
C ARG A 158 5.23 -7.07 8.33
N ILE A 159 4.17 -6.63 7.66
CA ILE A 159 3.14 -5.74 8.22
C ILE A 159 2.12 -6.58 8.98
N SER A 160 1.76 -6.23 10.21
CA SER A 160 0.74 -6.95 10.98
C SER A 160 -0.34 -6.03 11.56
N LEU A 161 -1.58 -6.22 11.08
CA LEU A 161 -2.79 -5.59 11.60
C LEU A 161 -4.04 -6.35 11.16
N LYS A 162 -5.18 -6.11 11.80
CA LYS A 162 -6.44 -6.79 11.46
C LYS A 162 -6.93 -6.43 10.06
N GLU A 163 -7.05 -5.14 9.79
CA GLU A 163 -7.62 -4.59 8.57
C GLU A 163 -7.05 -3.20 8.31
N HIS A 164 -6.73 -2.90 7.05
CA HIS A 164 -6.32 -1.59 6.59
C HIS A 164 -7.18 -1.17 5.40
N ALA A 165 -7.93 -0.09 5.56
CA ALA A 165 -8.77 0.45 4.51
C ALA A 165 -8.08 1.64 3.83
N VAL A 166 -7.91 1.53 2.51
CA VAL A 166 -7.24 2.52 1.65
C VAL A 166 -8.30 3.20 0.77
N ILE A 167 -8.37 4.52 0.87
CA ILE A 167 -9.27 5.33 0.01
C ILE A 167 -8.51 5.73 -1.26
N GLU A 168 -7.29 6.25 -1.12
CA GLU A 168 -6.47 6.74 -2.24
C GLU A 168 -5.39 5.72 -2.61
N SER A 169 -5.79 4.61 -3.24
CA SER A 169 -4.87 3.52 -3.58
C SER A 169 -3.84 3.84 -4.68
N LYS A 170 -4.05 4.93 -5.43
CA LYS A 170 -3.13 5.45 -6.46
C LYS A 170 -2.60 4.36 -7.42
N PRO A 171 -3.48 3.62 -8.12
CA PRO A 171 -3.07 2.62 -9.09
C PRO A 171 -2.26 3.26 -10.24
N ASP A 172 -1.18 2.61 -10.65
CA ASP A 172 -0.33 3.06 -11.77
C ASP A 172 -1.10 3.11 -13.10
N HIS A 173 -2.02 2.17 -13.29
CA HIS A 173 -2.88 2.08 -14.46
C HIS A 173 -4.33 2.01 -14.03
N PHE A 174 -5.08 3.07 -14.36
CA PHE A 174 -6.51 3.13 -14.11
C PHE A 174 -7.21 3.78 -15.29
N LEU A 175 -8.36 3.22 -15.67
CA LEU A 175 -9.16 3.77 -16.75
C LEU A 175 -9.87 5.02 -16.26
N ASP A 176 -9.69 6.13 -16.97
CA ASP A 176 -10.45 7.35 -16.72
C ASP A 176 -11.96 7.05 -16.71
N ASP A 177 -12.67 7.55 -15.70
CA ASP A 177 -14.12 7.37 -15.57
C ASP A 177 -14.89 8.30 -16.53
N LEU A 178 -14.75 8.05 -17.84
CA LEU A 178 -15.36 8.87 -18.89
C LEU A 178 -16.82 8.54 -19.15
N ARG A 179 -17.34 7.42 -18.64
CA ARG A 179 -18.74 6.98 -18.85
C ARG A 179 -19.18 6.90 -20.32
N LEU A 180 -18.26 6.63 -21.26
CA LEU A 180 -18.58 6.56 -22.69
C LEU A 180 -19.54 5.40 -23.03
N ASN A 181 -19.50 4.34 -22.23
CA ASN A 181 -20.41 3.19 -22.35
C ASN A 181 -21.82 3.48 -21.79
N ASN A 182 -22.00 4.54 -21.01
CA ASN A 182 -23.27 4.96 -20.40
C ASN A 182 -23.28 6.47 -20.07
N PRO A 183 -23.25 7.36 -21.09
CA PRO A 183 -23.17 8.79 -20.85
C PRO A 183 -24.47 9.28 -20.20
N TRP A 184 -24.36 10.16 -19.20
CA TRP A 184 -25.52 10.74 -18.53
C TRP A 184 -26.11 11.90 -19.36
N PRO A 185 -27.35 12.36 -19.08
CA PRO A 185 -28.07 13.30 -19.95
C PRO A 185 -27.30 14.57 -20.31
N GLU A 186 -26.57 15.17 -19.37
CA GLU A 186 -25.84 16.42 -19.57
C GLU A 186 -24.61 16.23 -20.47
N LEU A 187 -23.92 15.09 -20.38
CA LEU A 187 -22.83 14.75 -21.30
C LEU A 187 -23.35 14.52 -22.72
N ARG A 188 -24.46 13.81 -22.87
CA ARG A 188 -25.12 13.62 -24.17
C ARG A 188 -25.58 14.95 -24.77
N GLY A 189 -26.27 15.77 -23.98
CA GLY A 189 -26.75 17.08 -24.42
C GLY A 189 -25.62 17.98 -24.88
N PHE A 190 -24.47 17.98 -24.18
CA PHE A 190 -23.29 18.71 -24.65
C PHE A 190 -22.74 18.15 -25.97
N ALA A 191 -22.59 16.84 -26.08
CA ALA A 191 -22.12 16.21 -27.32
C ALA A 191 -23.05 16.52 -28.51
N GLU A 192 -24.36 16.56 -28.29
CA GLU A 192 -25.35 16.94 -29.31
C GLU A 192 -25.11 18.34 -29.87
N THR A 193 -24.68 19.30 -29.04
CA THR A 193 -24.43 20.69 -29.47
C THR A 193 -23.29 20.87 -30.49
N ILE A 194 -22.37 19.89 -30.59
CA ILE A 194 -21.16 19.99 -31.42
C ILE A 194 -21.34 19.22 -32.73
N ASP A 195 -21.47 19.89 -33.87
CA ASP A 195 -21.57 19.20 -35.17
C ASP A 195 -20.21 18.62 -35.63
N LEU A 196 -20.19 17.31 -35.88
CA LEU A 196 -18.99 16.61 -36.40
C LEU A 196 -18.84 16.74 -37.92
N ASN A 197 -19.85 17.24 -38.65
CA ASN A 197 -19.78 17.46 -40.09
C ASN A 197 -19.47 18.92 -40.43
N VAL A 198 -18.90 19.67 -39.48
CA VAL A 198 -18.49 21.06 -39.69
C VAL A 198 -17.47 21.16 -40.82
N SER A 199 -17.65 22.12 -41.72
CA SER A 199 -16.76 22.33 -42.87
C SER A 199 -15.45 23.03 -42.51
N ASP A 200 -15.40 23.70 -41.35
CA ASP A 200 -14.21 24.36 -40.83
C ASP A 200 -13.21 23.31 -40.29
N PRO A 201 -12.04 23.12 -40.95
CA PRO A 201 -11.06 22.13 -40.54
C PRO A 201 -10.46 22.42 -39.15
N VAL A 202 -10.41 23.68 -38.72
CA VAL A 202 -9.88 24.05 -37.41
C VAL A 202 -10.84 23.59 -36.33
N VAL A 203 -12.13 23.84 -36.49
CA VAL A 203 -13.15 23.41 -35.53
C VAL A 203 -13.21 21.88 -35.44
N HIS A 204 -13.13 21.19 -36.58
CA HIS A 204 -13.12 19.73 -36.63
C HIS A 204 -11.92 19.13 -35.87
N LYS A 205 -10.70 19.66 -36.08
CA LYS A 205 -9.46 19.23 -35.40
C LYS A 205 -9.43 19.48 -33.90
N HIS A 206 -10.21 20.44 -33.41
CA HIS A 206 -10.25 20.84 -32.00
C HIS A 206 -11.52 20.33 -31.27
N THR A 207 -12.20 19.35 -31.85
CA THR A 207 -13.29 18.65 -31.17
C THR A 207 -12.73 17.58 -30.22
N PRO A 208 -13.05 17.60 -28.91
CA PRO A 208 -12.48 16.65 -27.97
C PRO A 208 -12.88 15.20 -28.29
N TYR A 209 -11.95 14.26 -28.15
CA TYR A 209 -12.19 12.86 -28.52
C TYR A 209 -13.36 12.22 -27.75
N VAL A 210 -13.63 12.67 -26.52
CA VAL A 210 -14.78 12.24 -25.72
C VAL A 210 -16.10 12.51 -26.46
N VAL A 211 -16.24 13.70 -27.05
CA VAL A 211 -17.43 14.08 -27.83
C VAL A 211 -17.53 13.22 -29.09
N ILE A 212 -16.42 13.03 -29.80
CA ILE A 212 -16.35 12.14 -30.98
C ILE A 212 -16.86 10.75 -30.61
N LEU A 213 -16.33 10.16 -29.54
CA LEU A 213 -16.68 8.81 -29.11
C LEU A 213 -18.14 8.68 -28.66
N VAL A 214 -18.69 9.66 -27.93
CA VAL A 214 -20.12 9.67 -27.55
C VAL A 214 -21.00 9.65 -28.80
N LYS A 215 -20.76 10.56 -29.77
CA LYS A 215 -21.59 10.65 -30.98
C LYS A 215 -21.41 9.42 -31.88
N MET A 216 -20.21 8.88 -31.99
CA MET A 216 -19.96 7.67 -32.77
C MET A 216 -20.60 6.44 -32.13
N ALA A 217 -20.60 6.33 -30.80
CA ALA A 217 -21.31 5.26 -30.09
C ALA A 217 -22.83 5.37 -30.29
N GLU A 218 -23.39 6.58 -30.27
CA GLU A 218 -24.81 6.80 -30.57
C GLU A 218 -25.16 6.47 -32.03
N GLN A 219 -24.29 6.82 -32.97
CA GLN A 219 -24.47 6.44 -34.37
C GLN A 219 -24.42 4.91 -34.53
N TRP A 220 -23.45 4.25 -33.88
CA TRP A 220 -23.31 2.80 -33.90
C TRP A 220 -24.54 2.09 -33.35
N THR A 221 -25.02 2.52 -32.18
CA THR A 221 -26.18 1.89 -31.52
C THR A 221 -27.45 2.01 -32.35
N LYS A 222 -27.63 3.09 -33.12
CA LYS A 222 -28.77 3.24 -34.06
C LYS A 222 -28.78 2.17 -35.17
N SER A 223 -27.62 1.67 -35.59
CA SER A 223 -27.53 0.62 -36.61
C SER A 223 -27.37 -0.80 -36.06
N HIS A 224 -27.31 -0.98 -34.73
CA HIS A 224 -27.03 -2.26 -34.06
C HIS A 224 -27.98 -2.54 -32.88
N ASP A 225 -29.27 -2.26 -33.06
CA ASP A 225 -30.33 -2.56 -32.07
C ASP A 225 -30.04 -2.00 -30.66
N GLY A 226 -29.45 -0.82 -30.57
CA GLY A 226 -29.11 -0.18 -29.31
C GLY A 226 -27.85 -0.74 -28.61
N LYS A 227 -27.14 -1.70 -29.22
CA LYS A 227 -25.98 -2.36 -28.63
C LYS A 227 -24.66 -1.67 -28.99
N LEU A 228 -23.74 -1.65 -28.04
CA LEU A 228 -22.36 -1.19 -28.23
C LEU A 228 -21.51 -2.33 -28.83
N PRO A 229 -20.35 -2.00 -29.45
CA PRO A 229 -19.45 -3.03 -29.97
C PRO A 229 -19.03 -4.02 -28.88
N SER A 230 -19.15 -5.31 -29.15
CA SER A 230 -18.92 -6.38 -28.17
C SER A 230 -17.93 -7.42 -28.68
N THR A 231 -18.04 -7.81 -29.95
CA THR A 231 -17.16 -8.79 -30.60
C THR A 231 -15.85 -8.15 -31.09
N ARG A 232 -14.85 -8.97 -31.41
CA ARG A 232 -13.58 -8.47 -31.94
C ARG A 232 -13.79 -7.78 -33.29
N GLU A 233 -14.71 -8.32 -34.08
CA GLU A 233 -15.11 -7.83 -35.40
C GLU A 233 -15.82 -6.48 -35.26
N GLU A 234 -16.83 -6.37 -34.41
CA GLU A 234 -17.55 -5.12 -34.14
C GLU A 234 -16.61 -4.02 -33.61
N LYS A 235 -15.69 -4.38 -32.71
CA LYS A 235 -14.69 -3.44 -32.18
C LYS A 235 -13.74 -2.92 -33.27
N LYS A 236 -13.40 -3.78 -34.24
CA LYS A 236 -12.59 -3.38 -35.40
C LYS A 236 -13.40 -2.47 -36.33
N GLU A 237 -14.64 -2.84 -36.63
CA GLU A 237 -15.55 -2.04 -37.45
C GLU A 237 -15.82 -0.66 -36.85
N PHE A 238 -15.98 -0.55 -35.53
CA PHE A 238 -16.12 0.74 -34.84
C PHE A 238 -14.87 1.62 -35.01
N LYS A 239 -13.67 1.02 -34.94
CA LYS A 239 -12.42 1.75 -35.21
C LYS A 239 -12.32 2.18 -36.67
N ASP A 240 -12.76 1.36 -37.60
CA ASP A 240 -12.76 1.71 -39.03
C ASP A 240 -13.82 2.79 -39.34
N LEU A 241 -14.95 2.80 -38.64
CA LEU A 241 -15.93 3.89 -38.67
C LEU A 241 -15.30 5.21 -38.21
N LEU A 242 -14.57 5.21 -37.09
CA LEU A 242 -13.84 6.40 -36.62
C LEU A 242 -12.84 6.92 -37.66
N LYS A 243 -12.05 6.02 -38.26
CA LYS A 243 -11.10 6.39 -39.33
C LYS A 243 -11.80 6.98 -40.55
N SER A 244 -12.99 6.48 -40.91
CA SER A 244 -13.76 6.99 -42.05
C SER A 244 -14.27 8.43 -41.85
N LYS A 245 -14.35 8.89 -40.59
CA LYS A 245 -14.76 10.25 -40.22
C LYS A 245 -13.59 11.23 -40.08
N MET A 246 -12.37 10.73 -40.10
CA MET A 246 -11.17 11.55 -40.12
C MET A 246 -10.99 12.17 -41.51
N ILE A 247 -10.89 13.50 -41.59
CA ILE A 247 -10.81 14.26 -42.85
C ILE A 247 -9.34 14.36 -43.32
N ALA A 248 -8.41 14.53 -42.38
CA ALA A 248 -6.99 14.70 -42.66
C ALA A 248 -6.13 13.76 -41.80
N MET A 249 -4.92 13.43 -42.28
CA MET A 249 -4.04 12.50 -41.56
C MET A 249 -3.44 13.09 -40.26
N ASP A 250 -3.50 14.40 -40.10
CA ASP A 250 -2.95 15.16 -38.97
C ASP A 250 -4.00 15.50 -37.91
N GLU A 251 -5.14 14.80 -37.88
CA GLU A 251 -6.19 14.99 -36.87
C GLU A 251 -5.92 14.18 -35.60
N ASP A 252 -5.12 14.75 -34.71
CA ASP A 252 -4.70 14.08 -33.47
C ASP A 252 -5.89 13.75 -32.55
N ASN A 253 -6.95 14.55 -32.54
CA ASN A 253 -8.18 14.25 -31.80
C ASN A 253 -8.88 12.95 -32.27
N TYR A 254 -8.85 12.64 -33.57
CA TYR A 254 -9.37 11.37 -34.08
C TYR A 254 -8.42 10.20 -33.82
N LYS A 255 -7.10 10.43 -33.85
CA LYS A 255 -6.11 9.42 -33.42
C LYS A 255 -6.34 9.06 -31.94
N GLU A 256 -6.46 10.05 -31.07
CA GLU A 256 -6.83 9.88 -29.66
C GLU A 256 -8.16 9.12 -29.52
N ALA A 257 -9.19 9.45 -30.31
CA ALA A 257 -10.47 8.74 -30.29
C ALA A 257 -10.31 7.26 -30.65
N ILE A 258 -9.53 6.93 -31.68
CA ILE A 258 -9.27 5.55 -32.12
C ILE A 258 -8.50 4.77 -31.05
N GLU A 259 -7.52 5.39 -30.41
CA GLU A 259 -6.74 4.80 -29.32
C GLU A 259 -7.62 4.57 -28.08
N ALA A 260 -8.46 5.55 -27.73
CA ALA A 260 -9.36 5.50 -26.59
C ALA A 260 -10.69 4.75 -26.87
N SER A 261 -10.91 4.24 -28.08
CA SER A 261 -12.19 3.66 -28.50
C SER A 261 -12.62 2.48 -27.62
N PHE A 262 -11.66 1.80 -26.99
CA PHE A 262 -11.94 0.70 -26.08
C PHE A 262 -12.70 1.09 -24.82
N LYS A 263 -12.63 2.37 -24.44
CA LYS A 263 -13.41 2.92 -23.31
C LYS A 263 -14.92 2.94 -23.60
N VAL A 264 -15.34 2.97 -24.87
CA VAL A 264 -16.76 2.92 -25.27
C VAL A 264 -17.39 1.57 -24.95
N PHE A 265 -16.63 0.49 -25.08
CA PHE A 265 -17.11 -0.87 -24.85
C PHE A 265 -16.52 -1.52 -23.61
N ALA A 266 -16.02 -0.71 -22.67
CA ALA A 266 -15.67 -1.17 -21.35
C ALA A 266 -16.92 -1.73 -20.62
N PRO A 267 -16.78 -2.78 -19.79
CA PRO A 267 -17.89 -3.30 -19.00
C PRO A 267 -18.55 -2.19 -18.16
N ARG A 268 -19.88 -2.22 -18.09
CA ARG A 268 -20.64 -1.32 -17.21
C ARG A 268 -20.55 -1.79 -15.76
N GLY A 269 -20.75 -0.85 -14.84
CA GLY A 269 -20.82 -1.10 -13.41
C GLY A 269 -19.46 -1.00 -12.69
N ILE A 270 -19.34 -1.77 -11.62
CA ILE A 270 -18.20 -1.75 -10.71
C ILE A 270 -17.28 -2.97 -10.90
N SER A 271 -16.03 -2.83 -10.47
CA SER A 271 -15.06 -3.93 -10.49
C SER A 271 -15.43 -5.03 -9.49
N SER A 272 -14.93 -6.24 -9.71
CA SER A 272 -15.08 -7.36 -8.76
C SER A 272 -14.55 -7.01 -7.37
N ASN A 273 -13.43 -6.28 -7.29
CA ASN A 273 -12.87 -5.81 -6.03
C ASN A 273 -13.82 -4.87 -5.28
N LEU A 274 -14.41 -3.86 -5.97
CA LEU A 274 -15.36 -2.97 -5.33
C LEU A 274 -16.65 -3.70 -4.93
N GLN A 275 -17.11 -4.65 -5.76
CA GLN A 275 -18.26 -5.49 -5.45
C GLN A 275 -18.02 -6.29 -4.14
N GLN A 276 -16.84 -6.90 -3.98
CA GLN A 276 -16.47 -7.61 -2.75
C GLN A 276 -16.48 -6.69 -1.52
N ILE A 277 -16.05 -5.43 -1.66
CA ILE A 277 -16.07 -4.45 -0.57
C ILE A 277 -17.50 -4.09 -0.17
N ILE A 278 -18.40 -3.83 -1.11
CA ILE A 278 -19.79 -3.45 -0.77
C ILE A 278 -20.63 -4.64 -0.28
N ASP A 279 -20.24 -5.86 -0.65
CA ASP A 279 -20.88 -7.11 -0.20
C ASP A 279 -20.28 -7.63 1.10
N ASP A 280 -19.20 -7.03 1.60
CA ASP A 280 -18.61 -7.41 2.88
C ASP A 280 -19.60 -7.16 4.03
N SER A 281 -19.70 -8.13 4.94
CA SER A 281 -20.53 -8.04 6.14
C SER A 281 -20.27 -6.79 6.99
N ARG A 282 -19.08 -6.19 6.94
CA ARG A 282 -18.77 -4.94 7.66
C ARG A 282 -19.50 -3.72 7.10
N ALA A 283 -20.06 -3.81 5.89
CA ALA A 283 -20.95 -2.78 5.36
C ALA A 283 -22.33 -2.79 6.05
N ASP A 284 -22.67 -3.84 6.81
CA ASP A 284 -23.84 -3.87 7.68
C ASP A 284 -23.51 -3.16 9.01
N VAL A 285 -23.50 -1.82 8.95
CA VAL A 285 -22.93 -0.98 9.99
C VAL A 285 -23.80 -0.82 11.23
N ASP A 286 -23.12 -0.64 12.36
CA ASP A 286 -23.66 -0.31 13.68
C ASP A 286 -22.90 0.86 14.33
N SER A 287 -23.24 1.19 15.59
CA SER A 287 -22.62 2.31 16.33
C SER A 287 -21.10 2.18 16.53
N SER A 288 -20.53 0.97 16.43
CA SER A 288 -19.10 0.69 16.63
C SER A 288 -18.31 0.67 15.31
N SER A 289 -19.01 0.71 14.18
CA SER A 289 -18.41 0.58 12.85
C SER A 289 -17.51 1.76 12.49
N SER A 290 -16.44 1.47 11.74
CA SER A 290 -15.47 2.48 11.33
C SER A 290 -16.07 3.48 10.33
N ASN A 291 -15.51 4.68 10.26
CA ASN A 291 -15.93 5.70 9.29
C ASN A 291 -15.87 5.20 7.85
N PHE A 292 -14.88 4.37 7.52
CA PHE A 292 -14.74 3.77 6.20
C PHE A 292 -15.95 2.90 5.86
N TRP A 293 -16.34 1.99 6.75
CA TRP A 293 -17.46 1.08 6.51
C TRP A 293 -18.81 1.80 6.47
N VAL A 294 -18.98 2.88 7.23
CA VAL A 294 -20.16 3.76 7.11
C VAL A 294 -20.24 4.40 5.72
N MET A 295 -19.10 4.85 5.17
CA MET A 295 -19.06 5.38 3.80
C MET A 295 -19.28 4.26 2.76
N VAL A 296 -18.77 3.05 2.96
CA VAL A 296 -19.06 1.88 2.10
C VAL A 296 -20.55 1.52 2.12
N ALA A 297 -21.21 1.54 3.28
CA ALA A 297 -22.65 1.33 3.38
C ALA A 297 -23.44 2.38 2.57
N SER A 298 -23.02 3.65 2.66
CA SER A 298 -23.62 4.73 1.84
C SER A 298 -23.38 4.54 0.34
N LEU A 299 -22.21 4.03 -0.04
CA LEU A 299 -21.84 3.72 -1.42
C LEU A 299 -22.68 2.57 -1.98
N LYS A 300 -22.88 1.51 -1.19
CA LYS A 300 -23.75 0.39 -1.53
C LYS A 300 -25.17 0.87 -1.84
N GLU A 301 -25.72 1.72 -0.98
CA GLU A 301 -27.04 2.32 -1.22
C GLU A 301 -27.06 3.23 -2.45
N PHE A 302 -26.04 4.06 -2.66
CA PHE A 302 -25.95 4.91 -3.84
C PHE A 302 -25.92 4.09 -5.14
N ILE A 303 -25.07 3.07 -5.21
CA ILE A 303 -24.92 2.20 -6.39
C ILE A 303 -26.26 1.53 -6.73
N ALA A 304 -26.99 1.05 -5.72
CA ALA A 304 -28.29 0.40 -5.91
C ALA A 304 -29.42 1.38 -6.32
N ASN A 305 -29.28 2.68 -6.03
CA ASN A 305 -30.31 3.69 -6.26
C ASN A 305 -29.83 4.71 -7.32
N GLU A 306 -29.30 5.85 -6.90
CA GLU A 306 -28.97 6.98 -7.79
C GLU A 306 -27.87 6.66 -8.81
N GLY A 307 -26.96 5.75 -8.45
CA GLY A 307 -25.85 5.32 -9.29
C GLY A 307 -26.25 4.38 -10.43
N GLY A 308 -27.41 3.73 -10.35
CA GLY A 308 -27.88 2.80 -11.39
C GLY A 308 -26.88 1.66 -11.70
N GLY A 309 -26.24 1.12 -10.67
CA GLY A 309 -25.18 0.11 -10.76
C GLY A 309 -23.76 0.66 -10.88
N GLU A 310 -23.59 1.98 -10.96
CA GLU A 310 -22.29 2.63 -11.05
C GLU A 310 -21.89 3.33 -9.74
N ALA A 311 -20.58 3.41 -9.50
CA ALA A 311 -20.03 4.24 -8.42
C ALA A 311 -20.22 5.75 -8.73
N PRO A 312 -20.08 6.65 -7.73
CA PRO A 312 -20.00 8.09 -7.94
C PRO A 312 -18.93 8.46 -8.98
N LEU A 313 -19.19 9.48 -9.78
CA LEU A 313 -18.23 9.94 -10.79
C LEU A 313 -16.99 10.59 -10.13
N GLU A 314 -15.79 10.27 -10.62
CA GLU A 314 -14.54 10.87 -10.13
C GLU A 314 -14.45 12.38 -10.45
N GLY A 315 -14.98 12.79 -11.60
CA GLY A 315 -15.08 14.19 -12.01
C GLY A 315 -13.85 14.78 -12.72
N SER A 316 -12.73 14.05 -12.78
CA SER A 316 -11.57 14.42 -13.58
C SER A 316 -11.62 13.79 -14.98
N ILE A 317 -11.08 14.52 -15.96
CA ILE A 317 -10.85 14.04 -17.32
C ILE A 317 -9.37 14.23 -17.67
N PRO A 318 -8.79 13.36 -18.53
CA PRO A 318 -7.41 13.51 -18.97
C PRO A 318 -7.25 14.74 -19.87
N ASP A 319 -6.00 15.13 -20.13
CA ASP A 319 -5.69 16.08 -21.19
C ASP A 319 -6.02 15.48 -22.57
N MET A 320 -6.36 16.33 -23.53
CA MET A 320 -6.73 15.89 -24.88
C MET A 320 -6.65 17.02 -25.91
N THR A 321 -6.48 16.64 -27.17
CA THR A 321 -6.51 17.58 -28.29
C THR A 321 -7.91 18.18 -28.44
N SER A 322 -8.06 19.47 -28.08
CA SER A 322 -9.34 20.17 -28.08
C SER A 322 -9.18 21.69 -28.09
N SER A 323 -10.25 22.43 -28.40
CA SER A 323 -10.32 23.86 -28.13
C SER A 323 -10.41 24.09 -26.63
N THR A 324 -9.82 25.19 -26.14
CA THR A 324 -9.89 25.55 -24.72
C THR A 324 -11.33 25.65 -24.22
N GLU A 325 -12.24 26.20 -25.04
CA GLU A 325 -13.65 26.32 -24.70
C GLU A 325 -14.34 24.95 -24.56
N HIS A 326 -14.19 24.06 -25.54
CA HIS A 326 -14.80 22.73 -25.48
C HIS A 326 -14.24 21.92 -24.32
N TYR A 327 -12.93 21.95 -24.09
CA TYR A 327 -12.29 21.25 -22.99
C TYR A 327 -12.80 21.74 -21.63
N VAL A 328 -12.84 23.06 -21.41
CA VAL A 328 -13.32 23.65 -20.15
C VAL A 328 -14.80 23.35 -19.91
N ASN A 329 -15.64 23.39 -20.95
CA ASN A 329 -17.06 23.05 -20.82
C ASN A 329 -17.26 21.56 -20.50
N LEU A 330 -16.52 20.67 -21.18
CA LEU A 330 -16.51 19.25 -20.88
C LEU A 330 -16.08 18.99 -19.43
N GLN A 331 -14.98 19.61 -18.99
CA GLN A 331 -14.48 19.48 -17.62
C GLN A 331 -15.53 19.90 -16.59
N LYS A 332 -16.22 21.02 -16.81
CA LYS A 332 -17.31 21.49 -15.92
C LYS A 332 -18.47 20.50 -15.84
N ILE A 333 -18.82 19.82 -16.93
CA ILE A 333 -19.89 18.82 -16.95
C ILE A 333 -19.53 17.62 -16.06
N TYR A 334 -18.30 17.11 -16.16
CA TYR A 334 -17.82 16.02 -15.28
C TYR A 334 -17.74 16.47 -13.81
N GLN A 335 -17.23 17.67 -13.54
CA GLN A 335 -17.14 18.22 -12.18
C GLN A 335 -18.54 18.40 -11.56
N ALA A 336 -19.51 18.91 -12.31
CA ALA A 336 -20.88 19.10 -11.84
C ALA A 336 -21.55 17.77 -11.49
N LYS A 337 -21.37 16.73 -12.33
CA LYS A 337 -21.91 15.40 -12.05
C LYS A 337 -21.24 14.76 -10.83
N ALA A 338 -19.91 14.89 -10.69
CA ALA A 338 -19.20 14.40 -9.52
C ALA A 338 -19.63 15.11 -8.23
N GLU A 339 -19.86 16.42 -8.27
CA GLU A 339 -20.39 17.17 -7.11
C GLU A 339 -21.82 16.71 -6.77
N ALA A 340 -22.68 16.50 -7.76
CA ALA A 340 -24.03 15.99 -7.54
C ALA A 340 -24.02 14.60 -6.89
N ASP A 341 -23.20 13.67 -7.38
CA ASP A 341 -23.04 12.33 -6.79
C ASP A 341 -22.49 12.39 -5.36
N PHE A 342 -21.51 13.26 -5.13
CA PHE A 342 -20.94 13.50 -3.81
C PHE A 342 -22.00 13.99 -2.81
N LEU A 343 -22.87 14.95 -3.18
CA LEU A 343 -23.91 15.47 -2.29
C LEU A 343 -24.91 14.37 -1.88
N VAL A 344 -25.24 13.45 -2.79
CA VAL A 344 -26.08 12.28 -2.47
C VAL A 344 -25.38 11.36 -1.47
N ILE A 345 -24.10 11.04 -1.70
CA ILE A 345 -23.30 10.23 -0.77
C ILE A 345 -23.22 10.91 0.60
N GLU A 346 -22.95 12.22 0.67
CA GLU A 346 -22.90 13.00 1.92
C GLU A 346 -24.21 12.87 2.70
N GLN A 347 -25.35 13.03 2.02
CA GLN A 347 -26.65 12.89 2.67
C GLN A 347 -26.89 11.46 3.18
N ARG A 348 -26.49 10.44 2.42
CA ARG A 348 -26.61 9.02 2.82
C ARG A 348 -25.73 8.71 4.03
N VAL A 349 -24.48 9.15 4.05
CA VAL A 349 -23.58 9.02 5.21
C VAL A 349 -24.22 9.62 6.46
N ARG A 350 -24.74 10.85 6.36
CA ARG A 350 -25.41 11.54 7.48
C ARG A 350 -26.64 10.77 7.98
N ASN A 351 -27.44 10.24 7.07
CA ASN A 351 -28.63 9.45 7.40
C ASN A 351 -28.25 8.14 8.11
N ILE A 352 -27.23 7.44 7.61
CA ILE A 352 -26.72 6.20 8.21
C ILE A 352 -26.17 6.46 9.60
N LEU A 353 -25.32 7.49 9.77
CA LEU A 353 -24.79 7.90 11.08
C LEU A 353 -25.91 8.14 12.09
N LYS A 354 -26.94 8.89 11.70
CA LYS A 354 -28.13 9.12 12.54
C LYS A 354 -28.84 7.81 12.91
N LYS A 355 -29.00 6.89 11.96
CA LYS A 355 -29.66 5.59 12.16
C LYS A 355 -28.90 4.69 13.15
N ILE A 356 -27.57 4.71 13.10
CA ILE A 356 -26.71 3.92 14.00
C ILE A 356 -26.39 4.65 15.31
N GLY A 357 -27.01 5.80 15.58
CA GLY A 357 -26.86 6.54 16.83
C GLY A 357 -25.55 7.33 16.97
N ARG A 358 -24.88 7.65 15.84
CA ARG A 358 -23.68 8.49 15.80
C ARG A 358 -24.03 9.90 15.35
N ASP A 359 -23.19 10.87 15.74
CA ASP A 359 -23.30 12.26 15.26
C ASP A 359 -23.22 12.31 13.71
N PRO A 360 -24.23 12.87 13.01
CA PRO A 360 -24.23 13.02 11.56
C PRO A 360 -23.04 13.79 10.98
N ASP A 361 -22.37 14.63 11.79
CA ASP A 361 -21.20 15.42 11.40
C ASP A 361 -19.86 14.78 11.82
N SER A 362 -19.89 13.57 12.40
CA SER A 362 -18.67 12.89 12.87
C SER A 362 -17.70 12.47 11.75
N ILE A 363 -18.12 12.51 10.49
CA ILE A 363 -17.27 12.31 9.32
C ILE A 363 -17.24 13.61 8.53
N SER A 364 -16.05 14.19 8.36
CA SER A 364 -15.90 15.48 7.69
C SER A 364 -16.31 15.44 6.22
N LYS A 365 -16.83 16.57 5.73
CA LYS A 365 -17.18 16.76 4.32
C LYS A 365 -16.01 16.46 3.37
N ALA A 366 -14.80 16.86 3.76
CA ALA A 366 -13.58 16.61 2.99
C ALA A 366 -13.28 15.10 2.85
N ASN A 367 -13.45 14.33 3.93
CA ASN A 367 -13.24 12.88 3.89
C ASN A 367 -14.27 12.18 3.00
N ILE A 368 -15.55 12.56 3.11
CA ILE A 368 -16.60 12.01 2.24
C ILE A 368 -16.33 12.35 0.78
N LYS A 369 -15.89 13.58 0.49
CA LYS A 369 -15.56 14.01 -0.88
C LYS A 369 -14.38 13.23 -1.46
N SER A 370 -13.30 13.03 -0.69
CA SER A 370 -12.17 12.18 -1.11
C SER A 370 -12.62 10.73 -1.33
N PHE A 371 -13.47 10.20 -0.44
CA PHE A 371 -14.05 8.87 -0.60
C PHE A 371 -14.87 8.73 -1.89
N SER A 372 -15.79 9.66 -2.17
CA SER A 372 -16.59 9.65 -3.40
C SER A 372 -15.73 9.70 -4.66
N LYS A 373 -14.72 10.57 -4.67
CA LYS A 373 -13.78 10.70 -5.81
C LYS A 373 -13.03 9.39 -6.08
N ASN A 374 -12.67 8.65 -5.03
CA ASN A 374 -11.88 7.44 -5.13
C ASN A 374 -12.72 6.16 -4.98
N ALA A 375 -14.04 6.22 -5.10
CA ALA A 375 -14.93 5.09 -4.84
C ALA A 375 -14.59 3.84 -5.68
N ARG A 376 -14.13 4.02 -6.93
CA ARG A 376 -13.70 2.91 -7.80
C ARG A 376 -12.33 2.32 -7.47
N LYS A 377 -11.57 3.00 -6.62
CA LYS A 377 -10.16 2.73 -6.28
C LYS A 377 -10.00 2.21 -4.84
N LEU A 378 -11.09 1.98 -4.12
CA LEU A 378 -11.05 1.50 -2.75
C LEU A 378 -10.37 0.14 -2.65
N THR A 379 -9.53 -0.03 -1.63
CA THR A 379 -8.86 -1.30 -1.32
C THR A 379 -8.96 -1.58 0.16
N VAL A 380 -9.19 -2.84 0.52
CA VAL A 380 -9.18 -3.31 1.92
C VAL A 380 -8.14 -4.43 2.03
N CYS A 381 -7.10 -4.20 2.82
CA CYS A 381 -6.06 -5.18 3.12
C CYS A 381 -6.35 -5.85 4.46
N ARG A 382 -6.20 -7.18 4.55
CA ARG A 382 -6.39 -7.95 5.78
C ARG A 382 -5.18 -8.85 6.00
N TYR A 383 -4.63 -8.84 7.20
CA TYR A 383 -3.39 -9.55 7.50
C TYR A 383 -3.63 -10.65 8.51
N ARG A 384 -3.13 -11.85 8.17
CA ARG A 384 -3.13 -13.00 9.06
C ARG A 384 -2.36 -12.70 10.34
N LEU A 385 -2.84 -13.27 11.44
CA LEU A 385 -2.14 -13.29 12.73
C LEU A 385 -0.77 -13.93 12.53
N LEU A 386 0.26 -13.36 13.17
CA LEU A 386 1.62 -13.86 13.00
C LEU A 386 1.76 -15.29 13.52
N GLU A 387 1.10 -15.59 14.64
CA GLU A 387 1.07 -16.94 15.21
C GLU A 387 0.45 -17.98 14.26
N GLU A 388 -0.59 -17.60 13.53
CA GLU A 388 -1.19 -18.49 12.52
C GLU A 388 -0.24 -18.72 11.35
N GLU A 389 0.45 -17.69 10.87
CA GLU A 389 1.51 -17.85 9.85
C GLU A 389 2.64 -18.76 10.36
N PHE A 390 2.99 -18.65 11.64
CA PHE A 390 4.11 -19.39 12.22
C PHE A 390 3.80 -20.84 12.56
N ASN A 391 2.56 -21.13 12.96
CA ASN A 391 2.15 -22.46 13.41
C ASN A 391 1.26 -23.21 12.41
N SER A 392 0.58 -22.49 11.52
CA SER A 392 -0.39 -23.05 10.57
C SER A 392 -0.43 -22.22 9.28
N PRO A 393 0.69 -22.17 8.54
CA PRO A 393 0.75 -21.45 7.27
C PRO A 393 -0.24 -22.05 6.26
N ILE A 394 -0.50 -21.32 5.18
CA ILE A 394 -1.25 -21.79 4.01
C ILE A 394 -0.39 -22.87 3.33
N GLN A 395 -0.50 -24.11 3.83
CA GLN A 395 0.34 -25.23 3.43
C GLN A 395 0.44 -25.42 1.90
N PRO A 396 -0.65 -25.31 1.11
CA PRO A 396 -0.54 -25.42 -0.34
C PRO A 396 0.34 -24.35 -0.98
N GLU A 397 0.28 -23.09 -0.50
CA GLU A 397 1.13 -22.01 -1.01
C GLU A 397 2.58 -22.20 -0.55
N LEU A 398 2.81 -22.59 0.72
CA LEU A 398 4.15 -22.89 1.22
C LEU A 398 4.82 -24.01 0.41
N GLN A 399 4.12 -25.12 0.16
CA GLN A 399 4.62 -26.24 -0.66
C GLN A 399 4.91 -25.81 -2.10
N LYS A 400 4.02 -25.00 -2.69
CA LYS A 400 4.22 -24.44 -4.03
C LYS A 400 5.49 -23.58 -4.07
N TYR A 401 5.65 -22.64 -3.13
CA TYR A 401 6.84 -21.78 -3.07
C TYR A 401 8.14 -22.57 -2.91
N LEU A 402 8.14 -23.67 -2.12
CA LEU A 402 9.32 -24.52 -1.93
C LEU A 402 9.79 -25.18 -3.24
N THR A 403 8.89 -25.39 -4.20
CA THR A 403 9.20 -26.05 -5.49
C THR A 403 9.31 -25.10 -6.67
N ASP A 404 8.94 -23.83 -6.50
CA ASP A 404 8.90 -22.83 -7.55
C ASP A 404 10.28 -22.19 -7.74
N GLU A 405 10.75 -22.09 -8.98
CA GLU A 405 12.10 -21.59 -9.30
C GLU A 405 12.29 -20.12 -8.89
N ASP A 406 11.23 -19.30 -8.95
CA ASP A 406 11.30 -17.88 -8.61
C ASP A 406 11.15 -17.61 -7.11
N TYR A 407 10.50 -18.53 -6.37
CA TYR A 407 10.16 -18.35 -4.95
C TYR A 407 10.98 -19.21 -3.99
N SER A 408 11.55 -20.34 -4.43
CA SER A 408 12.24 -21.33 -3.59
C SER A 408 13.35 -20.73 -2.72
N VAL A 409 14.12 -19.79 -3.26
CA VAL A 409 15.17 -19.07 -2.51
C VAL A 409 14.59 -18.16 -1.43
N ALA A 410 13.56 -17.38 -1.77
CA ALA A 410 12.93 -16.45 -0.83
C ALA A 410 12.22 -17.19 0.30
N VAL A 411 11.46 -18.25 -0.01
CA VAL A 411 10.84 -19.08 1.03
C VAL A 411 11.90 -19.85 1.83
N GLY A 412 13.01 -20.25 1.21
CA GLY A 412 14.15 -20.84 1.89
C GLY A 412 14.75 -19.90 2.93
N PHE A 413 14.98 -18.62 2.58
CA PHE A 413 15.41 -17.61 3.55
C PHE A 413 14.38 -17.37 4.65
N TYR A 414 13.08 -17.31 4.31
CA TYR A 414 12.03 -17.22 5.33
C TYR A 414 12.13 -18.38 6.35
N ILE A 415 12.21 -19.62 5.89
CA ILE A 415 12.34 -20.80 6.77
C ILE A 415 13.64 -20.76 7.57
N LEU A 416 14.76 -20.33 6.97
CA LEU A 416 16.04 -20.23 7.67
C LEU A 416 16.06 -19.12 8.72
N LEU A 417 15.46 -17.96 8.43
CA LEU A 417 15.31 -16.86 9.40
C LEU A 417 14.52 -17.29 10.64
N ARG A 418 13.55 -18.19 10.46
CA ARG A 418 12.84 -18.84 11.57
C ARG A 418 13.69 -19.91 12.27
N ALA A 419 14.39 -20.73 11.50
CA ALA A 419 15.26 -21.77 12.02
C ALA A 419 16.42 -21.20 12.86
N VAL A 420 16.97 -20.03 12.52
CA VAL A 420 18.04 -19.39 13.32
C VAL A 420 17.57 -18.93 14.69
N ASP A 421 16.32 -18.50 14.84
CA ASP A 421 15.77 -18.16 16.16
C ASP A 421 15.60 -19.42 17.02
N ARG A 422 15.10 -20.51 16.42
CA ARG A 422 15.02 -21.82 17.09
C ARG A 422 16.40 -22.37 17.44
N PHE A 423 17.38 -22.19 16.56
CA PHE A 423 18.77 -22.53 16.82
C PHE A 423 19.30 -21.74 18.02
N ALA A 424 19.12 -20.42 18.02
CA ALA A 424 19.61 -19.55 19.11
C ALA A 424 18.98 -19.91 20.45
N ALA A 425 17.69 -20.25 20.48
CA ALA A 425 17.01 -20.71 21.70
C ALA A 425 17.61 -22.03 22.24
N ASN A 426 18.06 -22.93 21.36
CA ASN A 426 18.60 -24.23 21.75
C ASN A 426 20.10 -24.18 22.12
N TYR A 427 20.87 -23.33 21.47
CA TYR A 427 22.34 -23.33 21.56
C TYR A 427 22.93 -22.06 22.21
N ASN A 428 22.10 -21.06 22.54
CA ASN A 428 22.49 -19.76 23.12
C ASN A 428 23.45 -18.93 22.25
N SER A 429 23.48 -19.19 20.94
CA SER A 429 24.23 -18.42 19.95
C SER A 429 23.56 -18.52 18.58
N PHE A 430 23.81 -17.56 17.70
CA PHE A 430 23.38 -17.69 16.30
C PHE A 430 24.36 -18.60 15.51
N PRO A 431 23.89 -19.27 14.44
CA PRO A 431 24.76 -20.13 13.65
C PRO A 431 25.84 -19.31 12.94
N GLY A 432 27.09 -19.76 13.05
CA GLY A 432 28.27 -19.13 12.46
C GLY A 432 28.65 -17.78 13.08
N GLN A 433 28.13 -17.45 14.26
CA GLN A 433 28.44 -16.21 14.98
C GLN A 433 29.89 -16.18 15.50
N PHE A 434 30.44 -17.34 15.88
CA PHE A 434 31.78 -17.45 16.45
C PHE A 434 32.71 -18.24 15.52
N ASP A 435 34.01 -17.91 15.59
CA ASP A 435 35.03 -18.61 14.83
C ASP A 435 35.23 -20.04 15.34
N GLY A 436 35.25 -21.00 14.41
CA GLY A 436 35.40 -22.43 14.69
C GLY A 436 34.07 -23.13 15.00
N GLY A 437 33.81 -24.26 14.36
CA GLY A 437 32.53 -25.00 14.51
C GLY A 437 31.51 -24.79 13.38
N MET A 438 31.89 -24.14 12.28
CA MET A 438 31.02 -23.90 11.11
C MET A 438 30.34 -25.19 10.61
N ASP A 439 31.08 -26.29 10.47
CA ASP A 439 30.52 -27.58 10.00
C ASP A 439 29.46 -28.14 10.98
N GLU A 440 29.66 -27.91 12.29
CA GLU A 440 28.71 -28.34 13.32
C GLU A 440 27.45 -27.47 13.29
N ASP A 441 27.61 -26.15 13.15
CA ASP A 441 26.50 -25.21 13.03
C ASP A 441 25.67 -25.45 11.77
N ILE A 442 26.31 -25.73 10.63
CA ILE A 442 25.64 -26.12 9.38
C ILE A 442 24.76 -27.36 9.61
N SER A 443 25.32 -28.40 10.22
CA SER A 443 24.60 -29.64 10.51
C SER A 443 23.40 -29.43 11.45
N ARG A 444 23.59 -28.65 12.51
CA ARG A 444 22.55 -28.29 13.48
C ARG A 444 21.47 -27.41 12.87
N LEU A 445 21.82 -26.40 12.07
CA LEU A 445 20.88 -25.54 11.37
C LEU A 445 20.04 -26.33 10.37
N LYS A 446 20.67 -27.23 9.61
CA LYS A 446 19.98 -28.15 8.69
C LYS A 446 18.93 -29.00 9.42
N THR A 447 19.30 -29.59 10.56
CA THR A 447 18.37 -30.40 11.36
C THR A 447 17.23 -29.54 11.90
N THR A 448 17.53 -28.32 12.33
CA THR A 448 16.53 -27.37 12.83
C THR A 448 15.55 -26.95 11.73
N ALA A 449 16.03 -26.66 10.52
CA ALA A 449 15.20 -26.29 9.37
C ALA A 449 14.30 -27.45 8.91
N VAL A 450 14.82 -28.69 8.87
CA VAL A 450 14.02 -29.88 8.54
C VAL A 450 12.94 -30.14 9.59
N SER A 451 13.28 -30.00 10.87
CA SER A 451 12.30 -30.10 11.97
C SER A 451 11.21 -29.04 11.82
N LEU A 452 11.57 -27.78 11.52
CA LEU A 452 10.60 -26.72 11.30
C LEU A 452 9.69 -27.01 10.10
N LEU A 453 10.24 -27.45 8.96
CA LEU A 453 9.42 -27.84 7.80
C LEU A 453 8.44 -28.98 8.12
N SER A 454 8.86 -29.95 8.94
CA SER A 454 7.99 -31.03 9.41
C SER A 454 6.84 -30.50 10.27
N ASP A 455 7.12 -29.60 11.22
CA ASP A 455 6.11 -28.95 12.06
C ASP A 455 5.08 -28.16 11.21
N LEU A 456 5.53 -27.56 10.11
CA LEU A 456 4.68 -26.80 9.18
C LEU A 456 3.89 -27.69 8.19
N GLY A 457 4.06 -29.01 8.24
CA GLY A 457 3.35 -29.97 7.37
C GLY A 457 4.03 -30.21 6.01
N CYS A 458 5.27 -29.75 5.82
CA CYS A 458 6.09 -29.97 4.62
C CYS A 458 7.05 -31.15 4.82
N ASN A 459 6.51 -32.31 5.23
CA ASN A 459 7.30 -33.51 5.49
C ASN A 459 8.04 -33.99 4.23
N GLY A 460 9.35 -34.21 4.36
CA GLY A 460 10.21 -34.64 3.24
C GLY A 460 10.74 -33.49 2.37
N SER A 461 10.29 -32.25 2.59
CA SER A 461 10.91 -31.07 1.99
C SER A 461 12.25 -30.78 2.67
N THR A 462 13.21 -30.31 1.88
CA THR A 462 14.53 -29.87 2.36
C THR A 462 14.91 -28.58 1.64
N LEU A 463 15.76 -27.78 2.28
CA LEU A 463 16.37 -26.60 1.67
C LEU A 463 17.71 -27.00 1.04
N THR A 464 18.19 -26.20 0.09
CA THR A 464 19.49 -26.47 -0.54
C THR A 464 20.63 -26.30 0.47
N GLU A 465 21.66 -27.15 0.36
CA GLU A 465 22.85 -27.03 1.22
C GLU A 465 23.51 -25.66 1.09
N ASP A 466 23.52 -25.09 -0.12
CA ASP A 466 24.09 -23.77 -0.39
C ASP A 466 23.41 -22.68 0.45
N LEU A 467 22.07 -22.71 0.57
CA LEU A 467 21.34 -21.73 1.39
C LEU A 467 21.65 -21.89 2.88
N ILE A 468 21.77 -23.12 3.38
CA ILE A 468 22.08 -23.40 4.78
C ILE A 468 23.50 -22.94 5.10
N ASN A 469 24.46 -23.29 4.24
CA ASN A 469 25.86 -22.88 4.36
C ASN A 469 26.00 -21.36 4.37
N GLU A 470 25.30 -20.68 3.47
CA GLU A 470 25.34 -19.23 3.37
C GLU A 470 24.68 -18.56 4.59
N MET A 471 23.60 -19.13 5.14
CA MET A 471 22.99 -18.63 6.37
C MET A 471 23.93 -18.73 7.58
N CYS A 472 24.70 -19.82 7.71
CA CYS A 472 25.76 -19.91 8.73
C CYS A 472 26.87 -18.91 8.44
N ARG A 473 27.31 -18.78 7.19
CA ARG A 473 28.34 -17.80 6.78
C ARG A 473 27.96 -16.36 7.11
N PHE A 474 26.68 -16.02 7.05
CA PHE A 474 26.19 -14.70 7.46
C PHE A 474 26.44 -14.38 8.93
N GLY A 475 26.53 -15.38 9.82
CA GLY A 475 26.96 -15.22 11.20
C GLY A 475 26.15 -14.19 12.02
N ALA A 476 24.86 -14.06 11.73
CA ALA A 476 23.97 -13.03 12.28
C ALA A 476 24.44 -11.57 12.09
N ALA A 477 25.26 -11.32 11.07
CA ALA A 477 25.70 -9.97 10.76
C ALA A 477 24.53 -9.08 10.30
N GLU A 478 24.49 -7.84 10.76
CA GLU A 478 23.59 -6.82 10.22
C GLU A 478 24.37 -5.88 9.30
N LEU A 479 24.40 -6.21 8.01
CA LEU A 479 25.13 -5.44 7.00
C LEU A 479 24.37 -4.15 6.67
N HIS A 480 25.04 -3.00 6.78
CA HIS A 480 24.42 -1.68 6.59
C HIS A 480 23.67 -1.54 5.26
N ALA A 481 24.23 -2.06 4.15
CA ALA A 481 23.58 -1.96 2.84
C ALA A 481 22.22 -2.70 2.79
N VAL A 482 22.12 -3.84 3.46
CA VAL A 482 20.89 -4.64 3.54
C VAL A 482 19.91 -3.98 4.51
N ALA A 483 20.40 -3.53 5.66
CA ALA A 483 19.64 -2.75 6.63
C ALA A 483 19.04 -1.47 6.03
N ALA A 484 19.78 -0.75 5.20
CA ALA A 484 19.30 0.43 4.50
C ALA A 484 18.21 0.10 3.48
N PHE A 485 18.36 -1.01 2.73
CA PHE A 485 17.34 -1.47 1.80
C PHE A 485 16.05 -1.87 2.52
N ILE A 486 16.16 -2.73 3.54
CA ILE A 486 15.04 -3.17 4.37
C ILE A 486 14.37 -1.99 5.09
N GLY A 487 15.16 -1.06 5.63
CA GLY A 487 14.65 0.15 6.27
C GLY A 487 13.95 1.10 5.30
N GLY A 488 14.42 1.17 4.05
CA GLY A 488 13.73 1.83 2.94
C GLY A 488 12.32 1.25 2.71
N ILE A 489 12.24 -0.06 2.52
CA ILE A 489 10.95 -0.76 2.34
C ILE A 489 10.04 -0.55 3.56
N ALA A 490 10.53 -0.81 4.77
CA ALA A 490 9.76 -0.67 5.99
C ALA A 490 9.22 0.75 6.18
N SER A 491 10.06 1.77 5.98
CA SER A 491 9.64 3.17 6.12
C SER A 491 8.57 3.59 5.11
N GLN A 492 8.66 3.10 3.87
CA GLN A 492 7.63 3.37 2.87
C GLN A 492 6.30 2.70 3.25
N GLU A 493 6.32 1.46 3.74
CA GLU A 493 5.11 0.79 4.22
C GLU A 493 4.49 1.51 5.43
N VAL A 494 5.31 2.04 6.35
CA VAL A 494 4.83 2.92 7.43
C VAL A 494 4.10 4.15 6.88
N ILE A 495 4.67 4.82 5.87
CA ILE A 495 4.04 6.00 5.25
C ILE A 495 2.70 5.64 4.62
N LYS A 496 2.60 4.52 3.89
CA LYS A 496 1.34 4.05 3.30
C LYS A 496 0.27 3.83 4.38
N LEU A 497 0.64 3.14 5.46
CA LEU A 497 -0.28 2.85 6.58
C LEU A 497 -0.76 4.12 7.30
N ILE A 498 0.12 5.09 7.53
CA ILE A 498 -0.25 6.34 8.23
C ILE A 498 -1.13 7.22 7.34
N THR A 499 -0.73 7.40 6.09
CA THR A 499 -1.43 8.28 5.15
C THR A 499 -2.74 7.67 4.64
N LYS A 500 -2.88 6.34 4.72
CA LYS A 500 -3.97 5.56 4.09
C LYS A 500 -4.04 5.80 2.58
N GLN A 501 -2.87 6.04 1.99
CA GLN A 501 -2.66 6.21 0.56
C GLN A 501 -1.69 5.13 0.06
N PHE A 502 -1.85 4.76 -1.21
CA PHE A 502 -1.22 3.58 -1.81
C PHE A 502 -1.63 2.29 -1.10
N VAL A 503 -1.41 1.15 -1.76
CA VAL A 503 -1.72 -0.16 -1.18
C VAL A 503 -0.48 -0.68 -0.44
N PRO A 504 -0.55 -0.90 0.89
CA PRO A 504 0.53 -1.57 1.59
C PRO A 504 0.63 -3.03 1.14
N MET A 505 1.83 -3.59 1.17
CA MET A 505 2.07 -4.97 0.78
C MET A 505 1.25 -5.95 1.65
N SER A 506 0.90 -7.11 1.10
CA SER A 506 0.15 -8.16 1.79
C SER A 506 0.99 -9.43 1.86
N GLY A 507 1.37 -9.85 3.06
CA GLY A 507 2.27 -10.99 3.29
C GLY A 507 3.63 -10.57 3.85
N THR A 508 4.62 -11.44 3.67
CA THR A 508 5.99 -11.27 4.16
C THR A 508 6.92 -11.01 2.98
N PHE A 509 7.47 -9.80 2.91
CA PHE A 509 8.47 -9.42 1.92
C PHE A 509 9.82 -10.01 2.32
N ILE A 510 10.47 -10.74 1.41
CA ILE A 510 11.81 -11.29 1.59
C ILE A 510 12.74 -10.71 0.53
N PHE A 511 13.91 -10.24 0.96
CA PHE A 511 14.97 -9.76 0.09
C PHE A 511 16.13 -10.76 0.02
N ASN A 512 16.63 -11.00 -1.19
CA ASN A 512 17.87 -11.72 -1.46
C ASN A 512 18.91 -10.74 -2.04
N GLY A 513 19.88 -10.36 -1.22
CA GLY A 513 20.98 -9.48 -1.60
C GLY A 513 22.06 -10.16 -2.43
N ILE A 514 22.06 -11.50 -2.57
CA ILE A 514 23.03 -12.25 -3.38
C ILE A 514 22.74 -12.08 -4.88
N ASP A 515 21.47 -12.12 -5.26
CA ASP A 515 21.01 -12.00 -6.66
C ASP A 515 20.19 -10.74 -6.94
N HIS A 516 20.03 -9.88 -5.92
CA HIS A 516 19.24 -8.65 -5.96
C HIS A 516 17.76 -8.86 -6.30
N LYS A 517 17.18 -10.01 -5.90
CA LYS A 517 15.75 -10.29 -6.04
C LYS A 517 15.00 -10.09 -4.72
N SER A 518 13.69 -9.97 -4.84
CA SER A 518 12.78 -9.97 -3.68
C SER A 518 11.47 -10.65 -4.05
N GLN A 519 10.83 -11.29 -3.08
CA GLN A 519 9.51 -11.89 -3.24
C GLN A 519 8.58 -11.51 -2.10
N LEU A 520 7.28 -11.52 -2.38
CA LEU A 520 6.23 -11.34 -1.38
C LEU A 520 5.55 -12.68 -1.14
N LEU A 521 5.73 -13.24 0.06
CA LEU A 521 5.19 -14.55 0.43
C LEU A 521 3.84 -14.37 1.11
N SER A 522 2.78 -14.98 0.56
CA SER A 522 1.44 -15.00 1.17
C SER A 522 1.25 -16.31 1.95
N LEU A 523 1.83 -16.36 3.16
CA LEU A 523 1.94 -17.57 3.98
C LEU A 523 0.84 -17.75 5.01
#